data_AF-A0A7Y4GZK0-F1
#
_entry.id   AF-A0A7Y4GZK0-F1
#
_cell.length_a   1.000
_cell.length_b   1.000
_cell.length_c   1.000
_cell.angle_alpha   90.00
_cell.angle_beta   90.00
_cell.angle_gamma   90.00
#
_symmetry.space_group_name_H-M   'P 1'
#
loop_
_entity.id
_entity.type
_entity.pdbx_description
1 polymer ?
#
loop_
_entity_poly.entity_id
_entity_poly.type
_entity_poly.pdbx_seq_one_letter_code
_entity_poly.pdbx_strand_id
1 'polypeptide(L)'
;MEIAQGVLDAAREKATRGIQGRSSGTPSPPNRNRCQLPALEQILEPESTRCPCGYGEMAKIERLDVIPAQLRVLVTRRPRMLVATISRTIVQLHAPEHVAPGGLPTETLIAEVIASKFGGHLPFYRQAEIYARQGVRLDRATLAGRAFAFISSRSPNKCANIWL
;
A
#
# COMPACT_ATOMS: atom_id res chain seq x y z
N MET A 1 -44.76 37.57 43.74
CA MET A 1 -43.29 37.46 43.90
C MET A 1 -42.80 36.02 43.78
N GLU A 2 -43.63 35.00 44.01
CA GLU A 2 -43.21 33.57 43.98
C GLU A 2 -42.92 32.97 42.59
N ILE A 3 -43.54 33.50 41.53
CA ILE A 3 -43.35 32.96 40.16
C ILE A 3 -41.91 33.19 39.67
N ALA A 4 -41.25 34.24 40.15
CA ALA A 4 -39.86 34.53 39.79
C ALA A 4 -38.87 33.55 40.43
N GLN A 5 -39.16 33.05 41.64
CA GLN A 5 -38.29 32.09 42.33
C GLN A 5 -38.34 30.71 41.66
N GLY A 6 -39.51 30.26 41.21
CA GLY A 6 -39.66 28.97 40.54
C GLY A 6 -38.85 28.84 39.24
N VAL A 7 -38.70 29.92 38.47
CA VAL A 7 -37.91 29.92 37.23
C VAL A 7 -36.40 29.90 37.54
N LEU A 8 -35.99 30.61 38.59
CA LEU A 8 -34.59 30.64 39.05
C LEU A 8 -34.15 29.29 39.63
N ASP A 9 -35.02 28.59 40.34
CA ASP A 9 -34.70 27.28 40.91
C ASP A 9 -34.70 26.16 39.85
N ALA A 10 -35.60 26.23 38.87
CA ALA A 10 -35.57 25.33 37.70
C ALA A 10 -34.32 25.54 36.83
N ALA A 11 -33.80 26.76 36.74
CA ALA A 11 -32.55 27.05 36.03
C ALA A 11 -31.32 26.52 36.79
N ARG A 12 -31.32 26.62 38.12
CA ARG A 12 -30.24 26.09 38.98
C ARG A 12 -30.18 24.57 38.95
N GLU A 13 -31.33 23.89 38.93
CA GLU A 13 -31.37 22.43 38.85
C GLU A 13 -30.91 21.88 37.49
N LYS A 14 -31.17 22.61 36.40
CA LYS A 14 -30.58 22.28 35.08
C LYS A 14 -29.07 22.49 35.05
N ALA A 15 -28.55 23.51 35.75
CA ALA A 15 -27.12 23.76 35.84
C ALA A 15 -26.38 22.68 36.66
N THR A 16 -26.94 22.20 37.77
CA THR A 16 -26.32 21.15 38.59
C THR A 16 -26.33 19.79 37.88
N ARG A 17 -27.39 19.46 37.13
CA ARG A 17 -27.44 18.26 36.28
C ARG A 17 -26.41 18.26 35.15
N GLY A 18 -26.06 19.45 34.61
CA GLY A 18 -25.00 19.59 33.61
C GLY A 18 -23.58 19.37 34.16
N ILE A 19 -23.37 19.64 35.46
CA ILE A 19 -22.07 19.47 36.13
C ILE A 19 -21.87 18.00 36.56
N GLN A 20 -22.94 17.32 36.99
CA GLN A 20 -22.89 15.92 37.44
C GLN A 20 -22.75 14.89 36.31
N GLY A 21 -22.95 15.29 35.04
CA GLY A 21 -22.78 14.44 33.86
C GLY A 21 -21.33 14.25 33.37
N ARG A 22 -20.34 14.85 34.04
CA ARG A 22 -18.92 14.66 33.72
C ARG A 22 -18.28 13.70 34.71
N SER A 23 -18.74 12.45 34.67
CA SER A 23 -18.00 11.36 35.30
C SER A 23 -16.59 11.35 34.70
N SER A 24 -15.62 11.13 35.57
CA SER A 24 -14.19 11.08 35.31
C SER A 24 -13.86 10.05 34.24
N GLY A 25 -13.98 10.46 32.97
CA GLY A 25 -13.39 9.75 31.86
C GLY A 25 -11.88 9.84 32.01
N THR A 26 -11.25 8.73 32.36
CA THR A 26 -9.81 8.53 32.15
C THR A 26 -9.44 9.05 30.76
N PRO A 27 -8.35 9.83 30.60
CA PRO A 27 -7.92 10.25 29.27
C PRO A 27 -7.73 8.99 28.43
N SER A 28 -8.59 8.78 27.44
CA SER A 28 -8.38 7.70 26.50
C SER A 28 -7.01 7.95 25.87
N PRO A 29 -6.06 7.01 25.94
CA PRO A 29 -4.75 7.22 25.31
C PRO A 29 -5.01 7.54 23.84
N PRO A 30 -4.22 8.46 23.24
CA PRO A 30 -4.35 8.71 21.80
C PRO A 30 -4.24 7.36 21.12
N ASN A 31 -5.26 6.99 20.36
CA ASN A 31 -5.29 5.77 19.58
C ASN A 31 -4.13 5.86 18.59
N ARG A 32 -2.94 5.44 19.03
CA ARG A 32 -1.80 5.18 18.18
C ARG A 32 -2.15 3.85 17.55
N ASN A 33 -2.85 3.92 16.42
CA ASN A 33 -2.98 2.87 15.43
C ASN A 33 -1.57 2.33 15.18
N ARG A 34 -1.16 1.36 16.01
CA ARG A 34 0.14 0.70 15.96
C ARG A 34 0.07 -0.24 14.77
N CYS A 35 0.27 0.33 13.60
CA CYS A 35 0.44 -0.44 12.39
C CYS A 35 1.68 -1.32 12.63
N GLN A 36 1.49 -2.64 12.71
CA GLN A 36 2.57 -3.62 12.77
C GLN A 36 3.23 -3.68 11.39
N LEU A 37 3.90 -2.59 11.03
CA LEU A 37 4.69 -2.46 9.83
C LEU A 37 6.15 -2.75 10.19
N PRO A 38 6.94 -3.35 9.29
CA PRO A 38 8.38 -3.46 9.48
C PRO A 38 8.96 -2.05 9.67
N ALA A 39 9.44 -1.76 10.88
CA ALA A 39 10.06 -0.48 11.20
C ALA A 39 11.50 -0.47 10.72
N LEU A 40 11.88 0.56 9.96
CA LEU A 40 13.29 0.83 9.64
C LEU A 40 13.85 1.74 10.74
N GLU A 41 14.74 1.21 11.58
CA GLU A 41 15.38 2.00 12.65
C GLU A 41 16.58 2.77 12.08
N GLN A 42 16.40 4.07 11.86
CA GLN A 42 17.52 4.96 11.58
C GLN A 42 18.07 5.47 12.92
N ILE A 43 19.18 4.87 13.37
CA ILE A 43 19.90 5.31 14.56
C ILE A 43 20.76 6.52 14.16
N LEU A 44 20.31 7.71 14.52
CA LEU A 44 21.15 8.90 14.53
C LEU A 44 21.80 8.97 15.91
N GLU A 45 23.04 8.49 16.02
CA GLU A 45 23.80 8.61 17.26
C GLU A 45 24.32 10.05 17.38
N PRO A 46 23.85 10.85 18.36
CA PRO A 46 24.51 12.12 18.67
C PRO A 46 25.85 11.85 19.37
N GLU A 47 26.76 12.82 19.31
CA GLU A 47 28.05 12.78 20.02
C GLU A 47 27.91 12.65 21.56
N SER A 48 26.72 12.93 22.10
CA SER A 48 26.40 12.70 23.51
C SER A 48 24.93 12.29 23.71
N THR A 49 24.69 11.17 24.38
CA THR A 49 23.35 10.64 24.74
C THR A 49 22.63 11.46 25.83
N ARG A 50 23.30 12.43 26.43
CA ARG A 50 22.76 13.30 27.48
C ARG A 50 22.23 14.61 26.88
N CYS A 51 21.02 15.02 27.26
CA CYS A 51 20.55 16.37 26.93
C CYS A 51 21.55 17.40 27.50
N PRO A 52 21.96 18.43 26.74
CA PRO A 52 22.74 19.55 27.29
C PRO A 52 22.02 20.30 28.43
N CYS A 53 20.73 20.03 28.62
CA CYS A 53 19.87 20.55 29.68
C CYS A 53 19.82 19.70 30.97
N GLY A 54 20.40 18.48 31.00
CA GLY A 54 20.42 17.62 32.19
C GLY A 54 19.11 16.90 32.55
N TYR A 55 17.99 17.20 31.88
CA TYR A 55 16.70 16.57 32.14
C TYR A 55 16.43 15.38 31.20
N GLY A 56 16.99 14.20 31.54
CA GLY A 56 16.54 12.91 31.01
C GLY A 56 17.18 12.41 29.70
N GLU A 57 16.83 11.17 29.35
CA GLU A 57 17.25 10.48 28.12
C GLU A 57 16.45 10.97 26.91
N MET A 58 17.07 10.97 25.73
CA MET A 58 16.39 11.36 24.49
C MET A 58 15.27 10.37 24.14
N ALA A 59 14.06 10.90 23.88
CA ALA A 59 12.92 10.08 23.53
C ALA A 59 13.00 9.52 22.10
N LYS A 60 12.67 8.23 21.92
CA LYS A 60 12.48 7.61 20.59
C LYS A 60 11.24 8.22 19.93
N ILE A 61 11.43 8.80 18.73
CA ILE A 61 10.32 9.31 17.90
C ILE A 61 10.10 8.32 16.76
N GLU A 62 8.89 7.76 16.67
CA GLU A 62 8.48 6.90 15.55
C GLU A 62 7.85 7.77 14.46
N ARG A 63 8.38 7.69 13.23
CA ARG A 63 7.84 8.36 12.05
C ARG A 63 7.41 7.33 11.02
N LEU A 64 6.24 7.53 10.41
CA LEU A 64 5.75 6.70 9.32
C LEU A 64 6.37 7.21 8.02
N ASP A 65 7.10 6.34 7.33
CA ASP A 65 7.69 6.61 6.02
C ASP A 65 7.00 5.79 4.92
N VAL A 66 7.10 6.25 3.68
CA VAL A 66 6.54 5.59 2.50
C VAL A 66 7.60 5.39 1.42
N ILE A 67 7.86 4.15 1.05
CA ILE A 67 8.67 3.82 -0.12
C ILE A 67 7.72 3.72 -1.33
N PRO A 68 7.81 4.63 -2.33
CA PRO A 68 6.95 4.57 -3.49
C PRO A 68 7.27 3.35 -4.37
N ALA A 69 6.27 2.81 -5.06
CA ALA A 69 6.47 1.70 -5.98
C ALA A 69 7.46 2.06 -7.10
N GLN A 70 8.57 1.31 -7.19
CA GLN A 70 9.58 1.45 -8.25
C GLN A 70 9.34 0.44 -9.37
N LEU A 71 9.30 0.91 -10.62
CA LEU A 71 9.24 0.04 -11.79
C LEU A 71 10.65 -0.43 -12.18
N ARG A 72 10.81 -1.74 -12.40
CA ARG A 72 12.07 -2.36 -12.85
C ARG A 72 11.84 -3.23 -14.08
N VAL A 73 12.84 -3.28 -14.96
CA VAL A 73 12.84 -4.17 -16.12
C VAL A 73 13.47 -5.50 -15.72
N LEU A 74 12.70 -6.58 -15.82
CA LEU A 74 13.20 -7.94 -15.58
C LEU A 74 13.68 -8.54 -16.90
N VAL A 75 15.00 -8.71 -17.04
CA VAL A 75 15.62 -9.27 -18.25
C VAL A 75 16.05 -10.71 -17.98
N THR A 76 15.28 -11.67 -18.48
CA THR A 76 15.63 -13.09 -18.39
C THR A 76 16.53 -13.48 -19.56
N ARG A 77 17.84 -13.54 -19.34
CA ARG A 77 18.79 -14.07 -20.34
C ARG A 77 18.82 -15.61 -20.25
N ARG A 78 18.63 -16.28 -21.39
CA ARG A 78 18.77 -17.75 -21.51
C ARG A 78 20.06 -18.06 -22.27
N PRO A 79 21.19 -18.30 -21.59
CA PRO A 79 22.41 -18.66 -22.27
C PRO A 79 22.23 -20.02 -22.95
N ARG A 80 22.76 -20.13 -24.17
CA ARG A 80 22.88 -21.42 -24.87
C ARG A 80 24.20 -22.03 -24.45
N MET A 81 24.14 -23.14 -23.72
CA MET A 81 25.33 -23.88 -23.31
C MET A 81 25.63 -24.94 -24.37
N LEU A 82 26.88 -24.98 -24.82
CA LEU A 82 27.41 -26.00 -25.71
C LEU A 82 28.18 -27.00 -24.86
N VAL A 83 27.79 -28.27 -24.87
CA VAL A 83 28.59 -29.32 -24.23
C VAL A 83 29.68 -29.74 -25.21
N ALA A 84 30.90 -29.25 -25.03
CA ALA A 84 31.99 -29.46 -25.98
C ALA A 84 32.47 -30.92 -26.06
N THR A 85 32.21 -31.74 -25.04
CA THR A 85 32.98 -32.96 -24.79
C THR A 85 32.44 -34.23 -25.45
N ILE A 86 31.13 -34.35 -25.74
CA ILE A 86 30.54 -35.64 -26.20
C ILE A 86 29.47 -35.48 -27.28
N SER A 87 28.76 -34.37 -27.36
CA SER A 87 27.79 -34.12 -28.44
C SER A 87 27.64 -32.63 -28.62
N ARG A 88 27.66 -32.13 -29.86
CA ARG A 88 27.40 -30.72 -30.22
C ARG A 88 25.92 -30.34 -29.98
N THR A 89 25.40 -30.70 -28.82
CA THR A 89 24.01 -30.53 -28.41
C THR A 89 23.91 -29.20 -27.68
N ILE A 90 23.05 -28.33 -28.17
CA ILE A 90 22.73 -27.07 -27.53
C ILE A 90 21.73 -27.38 -26.40
N VAL A 91 22.16 -27.22 -25.15
CA VAL A 91 21.28 -27.34 -23.99
C VAL A 91 20.83 -25.94 -23.61
N GLN A 92 19.52 -25.71 -23.66
CA GLN A 92 18.89 -24.45 -23.27
C GLN A 92 17.83 -24.74 -22.20
N LEU A 93 17.86 -23.98 -21.10
CA LEU A 93 16.84 -24.08 -20.06
C LEU A 93 15.45 -23.67 -20.61
N HIS A 94 14.42 -24.42 -20.21
CA HIS A 94 13.04 -24.11 -20.57
C HIS A 94 12.62 -22.74 -20.01
N ALA A 95 11.69 -22.09 -20.71
CA ALA A 95 11.11 -20.83 -20.26
C ALA A 95 10.38 -21.02 -18.93
N PRO A 96 10.51 -20.12 -17.94
CA PRO A 96 9.42 -19.92 -17.01
C PRO A 96 8.19 -19.54 -17.83
N GLU A 97 7.09 -20.28 -17.66
CA GLU A 97 5.83 -19.90 -18.29
C GLU A 97 5.36 -18.58 -17.67
N HIS A 98 5.19 -17.58 -18.54
CA HIS A 98 4.61 -16.30 -18.16
C HIS A 98 3.13 -16.30 -18.53
N VAL A 99 2.28 -15.84 -17.63
CA VAL A 99 0.82 -15.74 -17.84
C VAL A 99 0.51 -14.80 -19.01
N ALA A 100 1.39 -13.81 -19.24
CA ALA A 100 1.35 -12.93 -20.39
C ALA A 100 2.55 -13.21 -21.31
N PRO A 101 2.41 -14.05 -22.36
CA PRO A 101 3.47 -14.25 -23.33
C PRO A 101 3.76 -12.93 -24.09
N GLY A 102 5.03 -12.61 -24.32
CA GLY A 102 5.44 -11.54 -25.25
C GLY A 102 5.99 -10.24 -24.66
N GLY A 103 6.24 -10.15 -23.35
CA GLY A 103 6.92 -9.00 -22.76
C GLY A 103 6.03 -7.78 -22.52
N LEU A 104 6.28 -7.12 -21.39
CA LEU A 104 5.65 -5.93 -20.81
C LEU A 104 4.11 -5.81 -20.98
N PRO A 105 3.33 -5.72 -19.89
CA PRO A 105 3.69 -5.77 -18.47
C PRO A 105 3.77 -7.20 -17.90
N THR A 106 4.67 -7.39 -16.92
CA THR A 106 4.78 -8.62 -16.10
C THR A 106 3.53 -8.84 -15.26
N GLU A 107 3.30 -10.06 -14.80
CA GLU A 107 2.13 -10.45 -14.00
C GLU A 107 1.96 -9.59 -12.75
N THR A 108 3.07 -9.25 -12.09
CA THR A 108 3.09 -8.35 -10.93
C THR A 108 2.64 -6.95 -11.26
N LEU A 109 3.04 -6.40 -12.40
CA LEU A 109 2.62 -5.07 -12.83
C LEU A 109 1.13 -5.07 -13.19
N ILE A 110 0.63 -6.14 -13.81
CA ILE A 110 -0.81 -6.29 -14.10
C ILE A 110 -1.62 -6.38 -12.79
N ALA A 111 -1.15 -7.15 -11.82
CA ALA A 111 -1.80 -7.26 -10.51
C ALA A 111 -1.88 -5.89 -9.81
N GLU A 112 -0.80 -5.10 -9.84
CA GLU A 112 -0.76 -3.76 -9.27
C GLU A 112 -1.73 -2.80 -9.98
N VAL A 113 -1.79 -2.84 -11.32
CA VAL A 113 -2.72 -2.02 -12.12
C VAL A 113 -4.17 -2.32 -11.76
N ILE A 114 -4.50 -3.61 -11.58
CA ILE A 114 -5.82 -4.07 -11.16
C ILE A 114 -6.10 -3.63 -9.71
N ALA A 115 -5.17 -3.85 -8.79
CA ALA A 115 -5.31 -3.44 -7.39
C ALA A 115 -5.49 -1.91 -7.27
N SER A 116 -4.71 -1.13 -8.00
CA SER A 116 -4.84 0.33 -8.07
C SER A 116 -6.17 0.75 -8.69
N LYS A 117 -6.66 0.04 -9.72
CA LYS A 117 -7.94 0.38 -10.39
C LYS A 117 -9.15 0.09 -9.50
N PHE A 118 -9.20 -1.10 -8.91
CA PHE A 118 -10.38 -1.60 -8.20
C PHE A 118 -10.31 -1.37 -6.69
N GLY A 119 -9.12 -1.47 -6.08
CA GLY A 119 -8.90 -1.18 -4.66
C GLY A 119 -8.53 0.28 -4.38
N GLY A 120 -7.80 0.93 -5.29
CA GLY A 120 -7.39 2.34 -5.15
C GLY A 120 -8.25 3.35 -5.93
N HIS A 121 -9.30 2.89 -6.62
CA HIS A 121 -10.16 3.70 -7.50
C HIS A 121 -9.41 4.58 -8.51
N LEU A 122 -8.20 4.19 -8.89
CA LEU A 122 -7.33 4.98 -9.74
C LEU A 122 -7.62 4.67 -11.22
N PRO A 123 -8.18 5.60 -12.01
CA PRO A 123 -8.51 5.33 -13.41
C PRO A 123 -7.26 5.12 -14.27
N PHE A 124 -7.38 4.33 -15.35
CA PHE A 124 -6.23 3.95 -16.19
C PHE A 124 -5.45 5.13 -16.79
N TYR A 125 -6.12 6.24 -17.13
CA TYR A 125 -5.43 7.43 -17.63
C TYR A 125 -4.47 8.00 -16.56
N ARG A 126 -4.91 8.02 -15.30
CA ARG A 126 -4.13 8.57 -14.18
C ARG A 126 -2.99 7.63 -13.80
N GLN A 127 -3.21 6.31 -13.91
CA GLN A 127 -2.13 5.33 -13.76
C GLN A 127 -1.06 5.50 -14.85
N ALA A 128 -1.46 5.70 -16.11
CA ALA A 128 -0.53 5.96 -17.20
C ALA A 128 0.31 7.22 -16.96
N GLU A 129 -0.29 8.30 -16.46
CA GLU A 129 0.43 9.52 -16.08
C GLU A 129 1.40 9.32 -14.89
N ILE A 130 1.03 8.50 -13.91
CA ILE A 130 1.92 8.13 -12.80
C ILE A 130 3.14 7.38 -13.32
N TYR A 131 2.95 6.40 -14.21
CA TYR A 131 4.05 5.66 -14.80
C TYR A 131 4.90 6.52 -15.74
N ALA A 132 4.28 7.48 -16.46
CA ALA A 132 5.00 8.43 -17.30
C ALA A 132 5.95 9.32 -16.46
N ARG A 133 5.56 9.70 -15.24
CA ARG A 133 6.44 10.42 -14.29
C ARG A 133 7.65 9.59 -13.84
N GLN A 134 7.52 8.26 -13.86
CA GLN A 134 8.60 7.32 -13.57
C GLN A 134 9.41 6.94 -14.82
N GLY A 135 9.16 7.60 -15.96
CA GLY A 135 9.86 7.36 -17.21
C GLY A 135 9.30 6.19 -18.05
N VAL A 136 8.21 5.56 -17.61
CA VAL A 136 7.61 4.41 -18.31
C VAL A 136 6.36 4.87 -19.07
N ARG A 137 6.44 4.92 -20.40
CA ARG A 137 5.31 5.26 -21.27
C ARG A 137 4.44 4.02 -21.53
N LEU A 138 3.37 3.86 -20.75
CA LEU A 138 2.33 2.87 -20.99
C LEU A 138 1.06 3.57 -21.44
N ASP A 139 0.53 3.18 -22.60
CA ASP A 139 -0.74 3.72 -23.06
C ASP A 139 -1.93 3.11 -22.28
N ARG A 140 -3.01 3.89 -22.16
CA ARG A 140 -4.25 3.47 -21.52
C ARG A 140 -4.83 2.19 -22.14
N ALA A 141 -4.74 2.02 -23.47
CA ALA A 141 -5.27 0.86 -24.17
C ALA A 141 -4.42 -0.38 -23.86
N THR A 142 -3.11 -0.21 -23.72
CA THR A 142 -2.21 -1.29 -23.31
C THR A 142 -2.51 -1.75 -21.88
N LEU A 143 -2.70 -0.82 -20.94
CA LEU A 143 -3.06 -1.14 -19.56
C LEU A 143 -4.41 -1.84 -19.47
N ALA A 144 -5.44 -1.27 -20.10
CA ALA A 144 -6.78 -1.84 -20.12
C ALA A 144 -6.79 -3.22 -20.80
N GLY A 145 -6.21 -3.34 -22.00
CA GLY A 145 -6.17 -4.60 -22.75
C GLY A 145 -5.48 -5.72 -21.97
N ARG A 146 -4.35 -5.43 -21.30
CA ARG A 146 -3.63 -6.42 -20.47
C ARG A 146 -4.40 -6.78 -19.21
N ALA A 147 -5.02 -5.80 -18.54
CA ALA A 147 -5.85 -6.05 -17.37
C ALA A 147 -7.08 -6.92 -17.72
N PHE A 148 -7.76 -6.61 -18.83
CA PHE A 148 -8.89 -7.41 -19.31
C PHE A 148 -8.45 -8.82 -19.71
N ALA A 149 -7.37 -8.98 -20.47
CA ALA A 149 -6.85 -10.29 -20.84
C ALA A 149 -6.54 -11.17 -19.61
N PHE A 150 -5.94 -10.58 -18.58
CA PHE A 150 -5.60 -11.27 -17.32
C PHE A 150 -6.85 -11.67 -16.50
N ILE A 151 -7.83 -10.76 -16.39
CA ILE A 151 -9.11 -11.07 -15.73
C ILE A 151 -9.82 -12.19 -16.50
N SER A 152 -9.85 -12.10 -17.83
CA SER A 152 -10.45 -13.13 -18.67
C SER A 152 -9.74 -14.46 -18.53
N SER A 153 -8.41 -14.53 -18.50
CA SER A 153 -7.68 -15.80 -18.30
C SER A 153 -7.94 -16.43 -16.94
N ARG A 154 -8.36 -15.66 -15.94
CA ARG A 154 -8.62 -16.13 -14.57
C ARG A 154 -10.10 -16.32 -14.23
N SER A 155 -11.00 -15.98 -15.15
CA SER A 155 -12.43 -16.20 -14.97
C SER A 155 -12.74 -17.70 -14.97
N PRO A 156 -13.44 -18.22 -13.93
CA PRO A 156 -13.79 -19.64 -13.81
C PRO A 156 -14.69 -20.13 -14.95
N ASN A 157 -15.26 -19.23 -15.76
CA ASN A 157 -16.23 -19.55 -16.79
C ASN A 157 -15.61 -19.83 -18.18
N LYS A 158 -14.28 -19.82 -18.31
CA LYS A 158 -13.62 -20.18 -19.58
C LYS A 158 -13.72 -21.67 -19.94
N CYS A 159 -14.17 -22.51 -19.01
CA CYS A 159 -14.46 -23.92 -19.29
C CYS A 159 -15.79 -24.16 -20.03
N ALA A 160 -16.62 -23.14 -20.27
CA ALA A 160 -17.96 -23.35 -20.84
C ALA A 160 -18.06 -23.27 -22.38
N ASN A 161 -17.03 -22.87 -23.12
CA ASN A 161 -17.12 -22.68 -24.58
C ASN A 161 -15.86 -23.09 -25.36
N ILE A 162 -15.19 -24.18 -24.95
CA ILE A 162 -14.09 -24.81 -25.72
C ILE A 162 -14.53 -26.09 -26.46
N TRP A 163 -15.83 -26.40 -26.46
CA TRP A 163 -16.43 -27.44 -27.32
C TRP A 163 -17.65 -26.90 -28.07
N LEU A 164 -17.40 -26.00 -29.02
CA LEU A 164 -18.26 -25.76 -30.18
C LEU A 164 -17.37 -25.56 -31.40
#